data_AF-A0A5R2MTH1-F1
#
_entry.id   AF-A0A5R2MTH1-F1
#
_cell.length_a   1.000
_cell.length_b   1.000
_cell.length_c   1.000
_cell.angle_alpha   90.00
_cell.angle_beta   90.00
_cell.angle_gamma   90.00
#
_symmetry.space_group_name_H-M   'P 1'
#
loop_
_entity.id
_entity.type
_entity.pdbx_description
1 polymer ?
#
loop_
_entity_poly.entity_id
_entity_poly.type
_entity_poly.pdbx_seq_one_letter_code
_entity_poly.pdbx_strand_id
1 'polypeptide(L)'
;LANYDALFIRETTSISNHTYRFARRAQQEGMPVIDDPLSMIRCTNKVYLNELMAYNKVPVPPTVMIAGASDLELAAQTLGFPLVLKIPDSSFSRGVKKC
;
A
#
# COMPACT_ATOMS: atom_id res chain seq x y z
N LEU A 1 18.59 -6.76 18.75
CA LEU A 1 17.84 -5.48 18.78
C LEU A 1 17.99 -4.78 20.13
N ALA A 2 18.09 -5.52 21.24
CA ALA A 2 18.30 -5.06 22.62
C ALA A 2 19.41 -4.00 22.94
N ASN A 3 20.18 -3.51 21.98
CA ASN A 3 21.18 -2.44 22.19
C ASN A 3 20.78 -1.10 21.54
N TYR A 4 19.56 -1.00 20.98
CA TYR A 4 19.07 0.17 20.28
C TYR A 4 17.74 0.62 20.88
N ASP A 5 17.52 1.93 20.90
CA ASP A 5 16.31 2.53 21.48
C ASP A 5 15.12 2.58 20.51
N ALA A 6 15.39 2.51 19.19
CA ALA A 6 14.38 2.59 18.14
C ALA A 6 14.83 1.87 16.87
N LEU A 7 13.87 1.48 16.02
CA LEU A 7 14.11 0.92 14.70
C LEU A 7 13.60 1.86 13.61
N PHE A 8 14.46 2.19 12.64
CA PHE A 8 14.10 2.92 11.45
C PHE A 8 14.46 2.12 10.20
N ILE A 9 13.47 1.83 9.35
CA ILE A 9 13.65 1.00 8.15
C ILE A 9 13.77 1.90 6.92
N ARG A 10 14.94 1.94 6.28
CA ARG A 10 15.18 2.65 5.01
C ARG A 10 15.41 1.71 3.84
N GLU A 11 14.67 0.62 3.82
CA GLU A 11 14.70 -0.41 2.79
C GLU A 11 13.26 -0.76 2.36
N THR A 12 13.03 -1.90 1.71
CA THR A 12 11.70 -2.30 1.23
C THR A 12 10.74 -2.56 2.37
N THR A 13 9.47 -2.21 2.17
CA THR A 13 8.36 -2.48 3.10
C THR A 13 7.52 -3.69 2.73
N SER A 14 8.04 -4.55 1.83
CA SER A 14 7.36 -5.79 1.43
C SER A 14 7.18 -6.76 2.60
N ILE A 15 5.96 -7.29 2.74
CA ILE A 15 5.58 -8.22 3.82
C ILE A 15 6.41 -9.53 3.77
N SER A 16 6.86 -9.94 2.59
CA SER A 16 7.70 -11.15 2.40
C SER A 16 9.19 -10.93 2.73
N ASN A 17 9.63 -9.70 2.95
CA ASN A 17 11.04 -9.36 3.16
C ASN A 17 11.48 -9.52 4.63
N HIS A 18 12.79 -9.60 4.89
CA HIS A 18 13.34 -9.61 6.25
C HIS A 18 13.03 -8.33 7.03
N THR A 19 12.91 -7.19 6.36
CA THR A 19 12.56 -5.90 6.99
C THR A 19 11.27 -5.99 7.80
N TYR A 20 10.25 -6.67 7.27
CA TYR A 20 8.98 -6.92 7.97
C TYR A 20 9.17 -7.79 9.22
N ARG A 21 10.04 -8.81 9.15
CA ARG A 21 10.36 -9.65 10.32
C ARG A 21 11.10 -8.85 11.40
N PHE A 22 12.00 -7.95 11.01
CA PHE A 22 12.69 -7.03 11.91
C PHE A 22 11.71 -6.07 12.58
N ALA A 23 10.82 -5.47 11.80
CA ALA A 23 9.76 -4.58 12.30
C ALA A 23 8.88 -5.30 13.33
N ARG A 24 8.46 -6.54 13.03
CA ARG A 24 7.64 -7.38 13.93
C ARG A 24 8.34 -7.66 15.24
N ARG A 25 9.62 -8.02 15.17
CA ARG A 25 10.42 -8.29 16.37
C ARG A 25 10.63 -7.02 17.21
N ALA A 26 10.97 -5.89 16.60
CA ALA A 26 11.15 -4.63 17.31
C ALA A 26 9.86 -4.18 18.01
N GLN A 27 8.71 -4.29 17.32
CA GLN A 27 7.41 -3.99 17.92
C GLN A 27 7.09 -4.91 19.11
N GLN A 28 7.41 -6.22 19.02
CA GLN A 28 7.24 -7.17 20.13
C GLN A 28 8.16 -6.87 21.33
N GLU A 29 9.36 -6.34 21.07
CA GLU A 29 10.30 -5.90 22.10
C GLU A 29 9.91 -4.51 22.69
N GLY A 30 8.77 -3.93 22.28
CA GLY A 30 8.31 -2.61 22.76
C GLY A 30 9.10 -1.43 22.21
N MET A 31 9.95 -1.67 21.21
CA MET A 31 10.76 -0.65 20.57
C MET A 31 9.90 0.21 19.64
N PRO A 32 10.02 1.55 19.68
CA PRO A 32 9.45 2.43 18.64
C PRO A 32 9.99 2.05 17.26
N VAL A 33 9.08 1.86 16.28
CA VAL A 33 9.43 1.48 14.90
C VAL A 33 8.85 2.51 13.93
N ILE A 34 9.71 3.13 13.13
CA ILE A 34 9.28 3.86 11.93
C ILE A 34 9.21 2.83 10.79
N ASP A 35 8.10 2.85 10.05
CA ASP A 35 7.64 1.77 9.17
C ASP A 35 7.26 0.50 9.96
N ASP A 36 6.33 0.66 10.91
CA ASP A 36 5.84 -0.43 11.75
C ASP A 36 5.09 -1.51 10.93
N PRO A 37 5.04 -2.76 11.43
CA PRO A 37 4.43 -3.88 10.71
C PRO A 37 2.98 -3.67 10.26
N LEU A 38 2.16 -3.01 11.08
CA LEU A 38 0.76 -2.78 10.74
C LEU A 38 0.65 -1.78 9.59
N SER A 39 1.43 -0.70 9.66
CA SER A 39 1.53 0.27 8.58
C SER A 39 2.08 -0.34 7.30
N MET A 40 3.10 -1.20 7.38
CA MET A 40 3.63 -1.93 6.21
C MET A 40 2.52 -2.74 5.50
N ILE A 41 1.74 -3.53 6.24
CA ILE A 41 0.63 -4.30 5.67
C ILE A 41 -0.38 -3.37 4.98
N ARG A 42 -0.84 -2.34 5.69
CA ARG A 42 -1.88 -1.43 5.21
C ARG A 42 -1.43 -0.62 3.98
N CYS A 43 -0.21 -0.11 3.99
CA CYS A 43 0.32 0.74 2.92
C CYS A 43 0.75 -0.06 1.68
N THR A 44 0.99 -1.37 1.80
CA THR A 44 1.26 -2.23 0.62
C THR A 44 0.01 -2.58 -0.19
N ASN A 45 -1.18 -2.49 0.41
CA ASN A 45 -2.44 -2.75 -0.28
C ASN A 45 -3.11 -1.43 -0.71
N LYS A 46 -3.07 -1.12 -2.01
CA LYS A 46 -3.63 0.14 -2.54
C LYS A 46 -5.16 0.22 -2.46
N VAL A 47 -5.86 -0.91 -2.48
CA VAL A 47 -7.32 -0.94 -2.33
C VAL A 47 -7.67 -0.52 -0.91
N TYR A 48 -7.05 -1.17 0.07
CA TYR A 48 -7.23 -0.83 1.48
C TYR A 48 -6.87 0.63 1.78
N LEU A 49 -5.75 1.11 1.22
CA LEU A 49 -5.33 2.50 1.41
C LEU A 49 -6.35 3.48 0.81
N ASN A 50 -6.89 3.21 -0.37
CA ASN A 50 -7.90 4.05 -1.00
C ASN A 50 -9.19 4.10 -0.16
N GLU A 51 -9.66 2.95 0.32
CA GLU A 51 -10.83 2.87 1.20
C GLU A 51 -10.62 3.61 2.52
N LEU A 52 -9.44 3.45 3.13
CA LEU A 52 -9.10 4.13 4.38
C LEU A 52 -9.03 5.65 4.19
N MET A 53 -8.45 6.13 3.09
CA MET A 53 -8.41 7.56 2.77
C MET A 53 -9.82 8.12 2.53
N ALA A 54 -10.65 7.42 1.75
CA ALA A 54 -12.04 7.82 1.51
C ALA A 54 -12.86 7.86 2.81
N TYR A 55 -12.73 6.84 3.67
CA TYR A 55 -13.40 6.77 4.97
C TYR A 55 -13.03 7.96 5.86
N ASN A 56 -11.74 8.34 5.88
CA ASN A 56 -11.25 9.48 6.65
C ASN A 56 -11.42 10.83 5.93
N LYS A 57 -12.13 10.87 4.80
CA LYS A 57 -12.37 12.08 3.99
C LYS A 57 -11.07 12.78 3.55
N VAL A 58 -10.01 12.00 3.34
CA VAL A 58 -8.76 12.48 2.74
C VAL A 58 -8.99 12.58 1.23
N PRO A 59 -8.72 13.73 0.59
CA PRO A 59 -8.87 13.87 -0.85
C PRO A 59 -7.99 12.86 -1.60
N VAL A 60 -8.62 12.07 -2.45
CA VAL A 60 -7.97 11.09 -3.34
C VAL A 60 -8.53 11.21 -4.75
N PRO A 61 -7.76 10.84 -5.79
CA PRO A 61 -8.29 10.76 -7.14
C PRO A 61 -9.47 9.77 -7.22
N PRO A 62 -10.51 10.06 -8.03
CA PRO A 62 -11.56 9.08 -8.32
C PRO A 62 -10.95 7.75 -8.78
N THR A 63 -11.34 6.66 -8.12
CA THR A 63 -10.74 5.33 -8.31
C THR A 63 -11.86 4.30 -8.39
N VAL A 64 -11.79 3.40 -9.39
CA VAL A 64 -12.71 2.27 -9.57
C VAL A 64 -11.93 0.97 -9.35
N MET A 65 -12.49 0.07 -8.55
CA MET A 65 -11.90 -1.25 -8.30
C MET A 65 -12.31 -2.21 -9.42
N ILE A 66 -11.33 -2.92 -9.98
CA ILE A 66 -11.52 -3.86 -11.10
C ILE A 66 -11.34 -5.28 -10.55
N ALA A 67 -12.41 -6.08 -10.57
CA ALA A 67 -12.38 -7.51 -10.26
C ALA A 67 -12.42 -8.36 -11.53
N GLY A 68 -13.03 -7.86 -12.61
CA GLY A 68 -13.14 -8.55 -13.88
C GLY A 68 -13.13 -7.60 -15.09
N ALA A 69 -13.16 -8.19 -16.29
CA ALA A 69 -13.12 -7.42 -17.54
C ALA A 69 -14.35 -6.51 -17.73
N SER A 70 -15.51 -6.90 -17.18
CA SER A 70 -16.74 -6.08 -17.20
C SER A 70 -16.56 -4.72 -16.54
N ASP A 71 -15.70 -4.63 -15.52
CA ASP A 71 -15.51 -3.40 -14.75
C ASP A 71 -14.67 -2.38 -15.51
N LEU A 72 -13.95 -2.81 -16.57
CA LEU A 72 -13.12 -1.93 -17.39
C LEU A 72 -13.97 -0.91 -18.14
N GLU A 73 -15.12 -1.33 -18.67
CA GLU A 73 -16.02 -0.43 -19.39
C GLU A 73 -16.64 0.60 -18.44
N LEU A 74 -17.08 0.16 -17.25
CA LEU A 74 -17.55 1.06 -16.20
C LEU A 74 -16.47 2.06 -15.79
N ALA A 75 -15.23 1.61 -15.62
CA ALA A 75 -14.11 2.48 -15.26
C ALA A 75 -13.79 3.50 -16.35
N ALA A 76 -13.81 3.10 -17.62
CA ALA A 76 -13.61 4.01 -18.75
C ALA A 76 -14.71 5.08 -18.82
N GLN A 77 -15.97 4.71 -18.60
CA GLN A 77 -17.10 5.65 -18.58
C GLN A 77 -17.07 6.60 -17.36
N THR A 78 -16.68 6.08 -16.19
CA THR A 78 -16.68 6.84 -14.92
C THR A 78 -15.49 7.79 -14.81
N LEU A 79 -14.30 7.34 -15.21
CA LEU A 79 -13.05 8.08 -15.01
C LEU A 79 -12.60 8.85 -16.26
N GLY A 80 -13.04 8.42 -17.46
CA GLY A 80 -12.55 8.95 -18.73
C GLY A 80 -11.09 8.61 -19.01
N PHE A 81 -10.59 9.09 -20.16
CA PHE A 81 -9.20 8.92 -20.58
C PHE A 81 -8.43 10.25 -20.53
N PRO A 82 -7.12 10.23 -20.24
CA PRO A 82 -6.29 9.06 -19.95
C PRO A 82 -6.47 8.56 -18.50
N LEU A 83 -6.40 7.24 -18.31
CA LEU A 83 -6.50 6.63 -16.98
C LEU A 83 -5.26 5.80 -16.63
N VAL A 84 -5.10 5.51 -15.34
CA VAL A 84 -3.95 4.74 -14.81
C VAL A 84 -4.44 3.46 -14.15
N LEU A 85 -4.15 2.31 -14.76
CA LEU A 85 -4.43 1.00 -14.19
C LEU A 85 -3.24 0.54 -13.33
N LYS A 86 -3.52 0.08 -12.10
CA LYS A 86 -2.51 -0.42 -11.16
C LYS A 86 -2.94 -1.73 -10.51
N ILE A 87 -1.99 -2.65 -10.36
CA ILE A 87 -2.21 -3.88 -9.58
C ILE A 87 -2.20 -3.53 -8.07
N PRO A 88 -3.12 -4.07 -7.26
CA PRO A 88 -3.21 -3.79 -5.83
C PRO A 88 -1.91 -4.00 -5.06
N ASP A 89 -1.32 -5.19 -5.16
CA ASP A 89 -0.16 -5.62 -4.35
C ASP A 89 1.20 -5.38 -5.02
N SER A 90 1.26 -4.50 -6.02
CA SER A 90 2.53 -4.15 -6.66
C SER A 90 3.22 -2.95 -6.03
N SER A 91 4.53 -2.82 -6.18
CA SER A 91 5.30 -1.63 -5.80
C SER A 91 6.25 -1.23 -6.92
N PHE A 92 6.88 -0.06 -6.82
CA PHE A 92 7.83 0.47 -7.81
C PHE A 92 7.27 0.56 -9.24
N SER A 93 6.00 0.97 -9.36
CA SER A 93 5.28 1.12 -10.64
C SER A 93 5.20 -0.16 -11.49
N ARG A 94 5.50 -1.33 -10.92
CA ARG A 94 5.32 -2.61 -11.60
C ARG A 94 3.82 -2.83 -11.82
N GLY A 95 3.43 -3.04 -13.08
CA GLY A 95 2.03 -3.21 -13.45
C GLY A 95 1.23 -1.90 -13.46
N VAL A 96 1.89 -0.75 -13.63
CA VAL A 96 1.21 0.51 -13.96
C VAL A 96 1.11 0.64 -15.48
N LYS A 97 -0.10 0.81 -16.01
CA LYS A 97 -0.32 1.11 -17.43
C LYS A 97 -1.13 2.40 -17.56
N LYS A 98 -0.73 3.26 -18.49
CA LYS A 98 -1.57 4.36 -18.98
C LYS A 98 -2.44 3.81 -20.09
N CYS A 99 -3.73 4.02 -19.98
CA CYS A 99 -4.71 3.66 -20.99
C CYS A 99 -5.33 4.95 -21.55
#